data_AF-A0A235F7V8-F1
#
_entry.id   AF-A0A235F7V8-F1
#
_cell.length_a   1.000
_cell.length_b   1.000
_cell.length_c   1.000
_cell.angle_alpha   90.00
_cell.angle_beta   90.00
_cell.angle_gamma   90.00
#
_symmetry.space_group_name_H-M   'P 1'
#
loop_
_entity.id
_entity.type
_entity.pdbx_description
1 polymer ?
#
loop_
_entity_poly.entity_id
_entity_poly.type
_entity_poly.pdbx_seq_one_letter_code
_entity_poly.pdbx_strand_id
1 'polypeptide(L)'
;MKKFGLLVIGGIAAIVLLANLGPMAGLAIGLAILYFAFKKFTGAETTGKKVLWGAIGVLALCASISNLPAILGVVAIYVLYVVYKKWNDHAISEPAVSDDPFTNFERQWAELKKN
;
A
#
# COMPACT_ATOMS: atom_id res chain seq x y z
N MET A 1 -25.18 1.15 2.16
CA MET A 1 -24.47 2.27 1.51
C MET A 1 -22.95 2.27 1.71
N LYS A 2 -22.41 1.92 2.89
CA LYS A 2 -20.94 1.92 3.13
C LYS A 2 -20.15 0.88 2.32
N LYS A 3 -20.72 -0.31 2.08
CA LYS A 3 -20.08 -1.37 1.30
C LYS A 3 -19.96 -1.05 -0.20
N PHE A 4 -20.97 -0.40 -0.79
CA PHE A 4 -20.92 -0.02 -2.20
C PHE A 4 -19.82 1.01 -2.48
N GLY A 5 -19.67 2.02 -1.61
CA GLY A 5 -18.55 2.97 -1.70
C GLY A 5 -17.18 2.30 -1.56
N LEU A 6 -17.04 1.34 -0.62
CA LEU A 6 -15.82 0.53 -0.48
C LEU A 6 -15.52 -0.32 -1.72
N LEU A 7 -16.54 -0.88 -2.38
CA LEU A 7 -16.38 -1.62 -3.64
C LEU A 7 -15.90 -0.71 -4.77
N VAL A 8 -16.47 0.49 -4.91
CA VAL A 8 -16.05 1.44 -5.96
C VAL A 8 -14.60 1.89 -5.74
N ILE A 9 -14.24 2.28 -4.52
CA ILE A 9 -12.86 2.66 -4.16
C ILE A 9 -11.90 1.49 -4.38
N GLY A 10 -12.29 0.29 -3.95
CA GLY A 10 -11.52 -0.93 -4.14
C GLY A 10 -11.33 -1.26 -5.63
N GLY A 11 -12.37 -1.13 -6.45
CA GLY A 11 -12.31 -1.34 -7.90
C GLY A 11 -11.37 -0.37 -8.60
N ILE A 12 -11.45 0.93 -8.27
CA ILE A 12 -10.53 1.95 -8.80
C ILE A 12 -9.09 1.62 -8.38
N ALA A 13 -8.86 1.31 -7.09
CA ALA A 13 -7.55 0.95 -6.60
C ALA A 13 -6.99 -0.31 -7.30
N ALA A 14 -7.82 -1.32 -7.57
CA ALA A 14 -7.40 -2.51 -8.31
C ALA A 14 -6.97 -2.18 -9.74
N ILE A 15 -7.72 -1.33 -10.46
CA ILE A 15 -7.35 -0.89 -11.82
C ILE A 15 -6.03 -0.10 -11.78
N VAL A 16 -5.88 0.83 -10.85
CA VAL A 16 -4.64 1.60 -10.68
C VAL A 16 -3.46 0.68 -10.38
N LEU A 17 -3.63 -0.33 -9.53
CA LEU A 17 -2.59 -1.31 -9.23
C LEU A 17 -2.18 -2.08 -10.49
N LEU A 18 -3.15 -2.63 -11.22
CA LEU A 18 -2.89 -3.38 -12.45
C LEU A 18 -2.20 -2.52 -13.53
N ALA A 19 -2.64 -1.26 -13.67
CA ALA A 19 -2.02 -0.32 -14.61
C ALA A 19 -0.58 0.04 -14.24
N ASN A 20 -0.22 -0.03 -12.95
CA ASN A 20 1.11 0.33 -12.45
C ASN A 20 2.00 -0.88 -12.12
N LEU A 21 1.58 -2.11 -12.41
CA LEU A 21 2.37 -3.32 -12.15
C LEU A 21 3.72 -3.31 -12.90
N GLY A 22 3.71 -2.89 -14.16
CA GLY A 22 4.93 -2.75 -14.98
C GLY A 22 5.91 -1.74 -14.38
N PRO A 23 5.49 -0.47 -14.16
CA PRO A 23 6.29 0.52 -13.46
C PRO A 23 6.81 0.05 -12.10
N MET A 24 6.00 -0.65 -11.28
CA MET A 24 6.45 -1.19 -10.00
C MET A 24 7.61 -2.19 -10.15
N ALA A 25 7.51 -3.11 -11.11
CA ALA A 25 8.59 -4.04 -11.40
C ALA A 25 9.83 -3.32 -11.93
N GLY A 26 9.65 -2.37 -12.85
CA GLY A 26 10.74 -1.55 -13.39
C GLY A 26 11.47 -0.74 -12.32
N LEU A 27 10.73 -0.14 -11.39
CA LEU A 27 11.30 0.59 -10.26
C LEU A 27 12.06 -0.34 -9.32
N ALA A 28 11.49 -1.51 -8.97
CA ALA A 28 12.14 -2.48 -8.10
C ALA A 28 13.47 -2.99 -8.70
N ILE A 29 13.47 -3.34 -9.99
CA ILE A 29 14.67 -3.78 -10.70
C ILE A 29 15.69 -2.63 -10.80
N GLY A 30 15.25 -1.42 -11.17
CA GLY A 30 16.11 -0.25 -11.27
C GLY A 30 16.81 0.08 -9.95
N LEU A 31 16.07 0.05 -8.84
CA LEU A 31 16.62 0.26 -7.50
C LEU A 31 17.59 -0.86 -7.09
N ALA A 32 17.31 -2.12 -7.43
CA ALA A 32 18.22 -3.23 -7.18
C ALA A 32 19.54 -3.05 -7.94
N ILE A 33 19.49 -2.73 -9.23
CA ILE A 33 20.69 -2.45 -10.04
C ILE A 33 21.45 -1.26 -9.47
N LEU A 34 20.75 -0.16 -9.13
CA LEU A 34 21.35 1.02 -8.54
C LEU A 34 22.08 0.70 -7.23
N TYR A 35 21.47 -0.10 -6.36
CA TYR A 35 22.09 -0.54 -5.11
C TYR A 35 23.36 -1.34 -5.37
N PHE A 36 23.34 -2.30 -6.30
CA PHE A 36 24.53 -3.08 -6.66
C PHE A 36 25.61 -2.21 -7.30
N ALA A 37 25.24 -1.30 -8.19
CA ALA A 37 26.16 -0.37 -8.84
C ALA A 37 26.84 0.53 -7.79
N PHE A 38 26.08 1.08 -6.85
CA PHE A 38 26.61 1.87 -5.75
C PHE A 38 27.56 1.05 -4.86
N LYS A 39 27.17 -0.17 -4.47
CA LYS A 39 28.00 -1.06 -3.66
C LYS A 39 29.31 -1.44 -4.36
N LYS A 40 29.29 -1.65 -5.68
CA LYS A 40 30.49 -1.96 -6.46
C LYS A 40 31.33 -0.73 -6.78
N PHE A 41 30.72 0.44 -6.88
CA PHE A 41 31.40 1.72 -7.05
C PHE A 41 32.27 2.06 -5.83
N THR A 42 31.73 1.89 -4.62
CA THR A 42 32.47 2.16 -3.37
C THR A 42 33.61 1.19 -3.13
N GLY A 43 33.44 -0.08 -3.52
CA GLY A 43 34.47 -1.12 -3.42
C GLY A 43 35.45 -1.19 -4.61
N ALA A 44 35.38 -0.29 -5.59
CA ALA A 44 36.25 -0.34 -6.76
C ALA A 44 37.63 0.28 -6.48
N GLU A 45 38.69 -0.51 -6.67
CA GLU A 45 40.07 -0.08 -6.47
C GLU A 45 40.64 0.73 -7.65
N THR A 46 40.07 0.56 -8.86
CA THR A 46 40.57 1.23 -10.07
C THR A 46 39.60 2.30 -10.58
N THR A 47 40.16 3.37 -11.16
CA THR A 47 39.39 4.46 -11.76
C THR A 47 38.45 3.96 -12.85
N GLY A 48 38.89 3.04 -13.71
CA GLY A 48 38.05 2.47 -14.77
C GLY A 48 36.82 1.71 -14.24
N LYS A 49 36.99 0.92 -13.16
CA LYS A 49 35.86 0.23 -12.51
C LYS A 49 34.89 1.23 -11.88
N LYS A 50 35.39 2.30 -11.25
CA LYS A 50 34.54 3.38 -10.72
C LYS A 50 33.73 4.05 -11.83
N VAL A 51 34.35 4.41 -12.95
CA VAL A 51 33.64 5.03 -14.08
C VAL A 51 32.55 4.11 -14.62
N LEU A 52 32.85 2.81 -14.80
CA LEU A 52 31.87 1.83 -15.26
C LEU A 52 30.67 1.70 -14.32
N TRP A 53 30.91 1.47 -13.02
CA TRP A 53 29.82 1.34 -12.05
C TRP A 53 29.07 2.66 -11.82
N GLY A 54 29.76 3.80 -11.95
CA GLY A 54 29.15 5.12 -11.95
C GLY A 54 28.17 5.30 -13.11
N ALA A 55 28.59 4.97 -14.33
CA ALA A 55 27.73 5.05 -15.51
C ALA A 55 26.51 4.12 -15.41
N ILE A 56 26.69 2.88 -14.95
CA ILE A 56 25.59 1.94 -14.68
C ILE A 56 24.64 2.53 -13.63
N GLY A 57 25.17 3.14 -12.57
CA GLY A 57 24.38 3.80 -11.54
C GLY A 57 23.53 4.95 -12.08
N VAL A 58 24.09 5.80 -12.96
CA VAL A 58 23.32 6.88 -13.60
C VAL A 58 22.20 6.33 -14.48
N LEU A 59 22.48 5.31 -15.30
CA LEU A 59 21.45 4.67 -16.13
C LEU A 59 20.35 4.05 -15.28
N ALA A 60 20.71 3.38 -14.18
CA ALA A 60 19.77 2.80 -13.24
C ALA A 60 18.92 3.88 -12.54
N LEU A 61 19.51 5.02 -12.16
CA LEU A 61 18.77 6.18 -11.63
C LEU A 61 17.75 6.70 -12.64
N CYS A 62 18.15 6.91 -13.90
CA CYS A 62 17.24 7.35 -14.95
C CYS A 62 16.09 6.35 -15.19
N ALA A 63 16.40 5.05 -15.18
CA ALA A 63 15.40 4.00 -15.29
C ALA A 63 14.43 4.02 -14.09
N SER A 64 14.93 4.17 -12.86
CA SER A 64 14.08 4.30 -11.67
C SER A 64 13.17 5.53 -11.75
N ILE A 65 13.69 6.69 -12.16
CA ILE A 65 12.88 7.93 -12.32
C ILE A 65 11.78 7.74 -13.37
N SER A 66 12.07 7.04 -14.46
CA SER A 66 11.09 6.76 -15.52
C SER A 66 9.95 5.84 -15.05
N ASN A 67 10.15 5.12 -13.95
CA ASN A 67 9.18 4.21 -13.34
C ASN A 67 8.49 4.79 -12.08
N LEU A 68 8.57 6.10 -11.86
CA LEU A 68 7.88 6.79 -10.76
C LEU A 68 6.37 6.51 -10.62
N PRO A 69 5.59 6.22 -11.70
CA PRO A 69 4.19 5.81 -11.54
C PRO A 69 3.99 4.61 -10.60
N ALA A 70 5.03 3.80 -10.36
CA ALA A 70 5.05 2.74 -9.34
C ALA A 70 4.56 3.21 -7.95
N ILE A 71 4.82 4.47 -7.57
CA ILE A 71 4.36 5.03 -6.29
C ILE A 71 2.84 4.97 -6.18
N LEU A 72 2.12 5.24 -7.27
CA LEU A 72 0.66 5.13 -7.31
C LEU A 72 0.20 3.68 -7.13
N GLY A 73 0.93 2.73 -7.69
CA GLY A 73 0.70 1.30 -7.46
C GLY A 73 0.86 0.91 -5.98
N VAL A 74 1.91 1.39 -5.31
CA VAL A 74 2.10 1.16 -3.86
C VAL A 74 0.98 1.78 -3.04
N VAL A 75 0.56 3.01 -3.36
CA VAL A 75 -0.59 3.64 -2.72
C VAL A 75 -1.86 2.82 -2.94
N ALA A 76 -2.08 2.30 -4.15
CA ALA A 76 -3.22 1.46 -4.46
C ALA A 76 -3.24 0.16 -3.65
N ILE A 77 -2.09 -0.49 -3.44
CA ILE A 77 -1.98 -1.64 -2.53
C ILE A 77 -2.44 -1.27 -1.12
N TYR A 78 -1.98 -0.12 -0.59
CA TYR A 78 -2.38 0.33 0.73
C TYR A 78 -3.89 0.60 0.81
N VAL A 79 -4.46 1.27 -0.20
CA VAL A 79 -5.92 1.52 -0.27
C VAL A 79 -6.69 0.20 -0.28
N LEU A 80 -6.27 -0.78 -1.08
CA LEU A 80 -6.89 -2.12 -1.11
C LEU A 80 -6.82 -2.80 0.26
N TYR A 81 -5.69 -2.71 0.96
CA TYR A 81 -5.55 -3.23 2.31
C TYR A 81 -6.53 -2.57 3.29
N VAL A 82 -6.69 -1.24 3.24
CA VAL A 82 -7.66 -0.52 4.08
C VAL A 82 -9.10 -0.90 3.74
N VAL A 83 -9.42 -1.05 2.45
CA VAL A 83 -10.74 -1.51 2.01
C VAL A 83 -11.03 -2.90 2.55
N TYR A 84 -10.08 -3.84 2.44
CA TYR A 84 -10.18 -5.18 3.00
C TYR A 84 -10.40 -5.14 4.53
N LYS A 85 -9.60 -4.35 5.25
CA LYS A 85 -9.72 -4.23 6.71
C LYS A 85 -11.08 -3.68 7.12
N LYS A 86 -11.55 -2.60 6.49
CA LYS A 86 -12.87 -2.00 6.78
C LYS A 86 -14.04 -2.89 6.38
N TRP A 87 -13.84 -3.75 5.38
CA TRP A 87 -14.83 -4.75 5.02
C TRP A 87 -15.01 -5.81 6.12
N ASN A 88 -13.90 -6.21 6.77
CA ASN A 88 -13.90 -7.17 7.88
C ASN A 88 -14.22 -6.55 9.26
N ASP A 89 -13.87 -5.29 9.52
CA ASP A 89 -14.15 -4.62 10.81
C ASP A 89 -15.65 -4.46 11.09
N HIS A 90 -16.49 -4.47 10.04
CA HIS A 90 -17.95 -4.46 10.19
C HIS A 90 -18.53 -5.77 10.75
N ALA A 91 -17.76 -6.86 10.81
CA ALA A 91 -18.19 -8.07 11.52
C ALA A 91 -17.94 -7.97 13.04
N ILE A 92 -17.12 -7.01 13.51
CA ILE A 92 -16.69 -6.86 14.91
C ILE A 92 -17.47 -5.72 15.61
N SER A 93 -18.30 -4.99 14.87
CA SER A 93 -19.06 -3.84 15.38
C SER A 93 -20.57 -4.09 15.52
N GLU A 94 -21.00 -5.35 15.53
CA GLU A 94 -22.10 -5.67 16.44
C GLU A 94 -21.49 -5.62 17.83
N PRO A 95 -22.02 -4.82 18.78
CA PRO A 95 -21.60 -4.95 20.16
C PRO A 95 -21.73 -6.43 20.46
N ALA A 96 -20.64 -7.06 20.91
CA ALA A 96 -20.69 -8.42 21.43
C ALA A 96 -21.96 -8.47 22.27
N VAL A 97 -22.92 -9.30 21.88
CA VAL A 97 -24.07 -9.58 22.72
C VAL A 97 -23.42 -10.05 24.00
N SER A 98 -23.33 -9.16 24.97
CA SER A 98 -22.89 -9.52 26.29
C SER A 98 -23.91 -10.56 26.71
N ASP A 99 -23.46 -11.73 27.13
CA ASP A 99 -24.31 -12.72 27.81
C ASP A 99 -24.92 -12.16 29.11
N ASP A 100 -24.69 -10.88 29.41
CA ASP A 100 -25.36 -10.12 30.43
C ASP A 100 -26.84 -9.84 30.05
N PRO A 101 -27.80 -10.50 30.74
CA PRO A 101 -29.22 -10.35 30.46
C PRO A 101 -29.77 -8.95 30.80
N PHE A 102 -28.99 -8.07 31.44
CA PHE A 102 -29.42 -6.73 31.85
C PHE A 102 -29.12 -5.62 30.84
N THR A 103 -28.24 -5.85 29.87
CA THR A 103 -27.87 -4.83 28.86
C THR A 103 -29.03 -4.40 27.96
N ASN A 104 -29.95 -5.32 27.66
CA ASN A 104 -31.17 -5.01 26.92
C ASN A 104 -32.13 -4.11 27.73
N PHE A 105 -32.19 -4.30 29.05
CA PHE A 105 -33.03 -3.48 29.93
C PHE A 105 -32.47 -2.08 30.12
N GLU A 106 -31.15 -1.94 30.31
CA GLU A 106 -30.51 -0.63 30.43
C GLU A 106 -30.67 0.22 29.16
N ARG A 107 -30.56 -0.43 27.98
CA ARG A 107 -30.81 0.22 26.69
C ARG A 107 -32.25 0.72 26.56
N GLN A 108 -33.23 -0.11 26.90
CA GLN A 108 -34.65 0.28 26.88
C GLN A 108 -34.96 1.38 27.90
N TRP A 109 -34.36 1.34 29.08
CA TRP A 109 -34.52 2.37 30.10
C TRP A 109 -33.93 3.72 29.66
N ALA A 110 -32.78 3.71 28.99
CA ALA A 110 -32.17 4.91 28.43
C ALA A 110 -32.99 5.49 27.27
N GLU A 111 -33.61 4.65 26.44
CA GLU A 111 -34.54 5.07 25.38
C GLU A 111 -35.80 5.73 25.97
N LEU A 112 -36.36 5.19 27.06
CA LEU A 112 -37.52 5.75 27.74
C LEU A 112 -37.23 7.09 28.43
N LYS A 113 -36.02 7.30 28.98
CA LYS A 113 -35.59 8.56 29.61
C LYS A 113 -35.30 9.69 28.61
N LYS A 114 -35.23 9.38 27.32
CA LYS A 114 -34.87 10.33 26.27
C LYS A 114 -36.09 11.02 25.65
N ASN A 115 -37.30 10.64 26.07
CA ASN A 115 -38.58 11.32 25.81
C ASN A 115 -39.12 11.95 27.10
#